data_AF-A0A8B8EFS7-F1
#
_entry.id   AF-A0A8B8EFS7-F1
#
_cell.length_a   1.000
_cell.length_b   1.000
_cell.length_c   1.000
_cell.angle_alpha   90.00
_cell.angle_beta   90.00
_cell.angle_gamma   90.00
#
_symmetry.space_group_name_H-M   'P 1'
#
loop_
_entity.id
_entity.type
_entity.pdbx_description
1 polymer ?
#
loop_
_entity_poly.entity_id
_entity_poly.type
_entity_poly.pdbx_seq_one_letter_code
_entity_poly.pdbx_strand_id
1 'polypeptide(L)'
;MALVPRYRLSDVDPFMCTCGPCKKFWKDNFNDASDLLRESSISRAHNTAHLSGKNSFVKVGDRVEVHGKYPVHGYLATAGTVKFVGVIDDNAIAPNLYVGVKLDDNVNSVHNGLYKGKRYFHCAPGHGAMVKYNEVKPIKTPSKTPPVKNNYMFPSWEEVKTRRKQRNEKLAEIYAKAGVSPSPSLFSENSTHRSKSEPVININDPNDIAIKDQEKRRRAELLKQKVREEDHEKNELRRLRQQFGGGQDADRMAQTLLKLQRAYQEGLQLTNRRGTYHEAHADDD
;
A
#
# COMPACT_ATOMS: atom_id res chain seq x y z
N MET A 1 -8.24 26.18 16.46
CA MET A 1 -7.70 24.89 16.95
C MET A 1 -6.92 24.25 15.81
N ALA A 2 -5.60 24.21 15.91
CA ALA A 2 -4.76 23.53 14.91
C ALA A 2 -5.09 22.03 14.92
N LEU A 3 -5.38 21.46 13.75
CA LEU A 3 -5.63 20.04 13.59
C LEU A 3 -4.33 19.29 13.94
N VAL A 4 -4.32 18.62 15.09
CA VAL A 4 -3.22 17.72 15.45
C VAL A 4 -3.19 16.59 14.41
N PRO A 5 -2.05 16.33 13.74
CA PRO A 5 -1.96 15.24 12.78
C PRO A 5 -2.30 13.91 13.49
N ARG A 6 -3.32 13.21 13.00
CA ARG A 6 -3.64 11.86 13.49
C ARG A 6 -2.60 10.89 12.93
N TYR A 7 -1.51 10.68 13.65
CA TYR A 7 -0.59 9.58 13.37
C TYR A 7 -1.31 8.26 13.68
N ARG A 8 -1.33 7.30 12.72
CA ARG A 8 -1.78 5.94 13.02
C ARG A 8 -0.66 5.24 13.80
N LEU A 9 -1.01 4.33 14.70
CA LEU A 9 -0.02 3.54 15.46
C LEU A 9 0.96 2.77 14.53
N SER A 10 0.54 2.47 13.30
CA SER A 10 1.36 1.86 12.24
C SER A 10 2.40 2.79 11.61
N ASP A 11 2.33 4.08 11.90
CA ASP A 11 3.23 5.11 11.35
C ASP A 11 4.31 5.50 12.38
N VAL A 12 4.16 5.02 13.61
CA VAL A 12 5.16 5.17 14.68
C VAL A 12 6.08 3.95 14.60
N ASP A 13 7.35 4.19 14.31
CA ASP A 13 8.34 3.12 14.26
C ASP A 13 8.36 2.41 15.64
N PRO A 14 8.17 1.07 15.70
CA PRO A 14 8.09 0.31 16.95
C PRO A 14 9.28 0.54 17.90
N PHE A 15 10.41 0.98 17.36
CA PHE A 15 11.63 1.26 18.12
C PHE A 15 11.75 2.72 18.61
N MET A 16 10.80 3.61 18.33
CA MET A 16 10.87 5.04 18.70
C MET A 16 10.75 5.33 20.22
N CYS A 17 10.65 4.29 21.07
CA CYS A 17 10.62 4.49 22.51
C CYS A 17 12.04 4.70 23.08
N THR A 18 12.33 5.91 23.55
CA THR A 18 13.65 6.30 24.08
C THR A 18 13.76 6.24 25.60
N CYS A 19 12.80 5.60 26.29
CA CYS A 19 12.82 5.46 27.74
C CYS A 19 13.96 4.54 28.22
N GLY A 20 14.39 4.72 29.47
CA GLY A 20 15.47 3.92 30.08
C GLY A 20 15.26 2.40 29.98
N PRO A 21 14.07 1.86 30.30
CA PRO A 21 13.78 0.43 30.16
C PRO A 21 13.94 -0.10 28.74
N CYS A 22 13.39 0.60 27.72
CA CYS A 22 13.55 0.20 26.32
C CYS A 22 15.02 0.24 25.90
N LYS A 23 15.78 1.27 26.28
CA LYS A 23 17.21 1.36 25.97
C LYS A 23 18.01 0.19 26.55
N LYS A 24 17.71 -0.22 27.77
CA LYS A 24 18.34 -1.39 28.41
C LYS A 24 17.98 -2.67 27.66
N PHE A 25 16.68 -2.90 27.42
CA PHE A 25 16.20 -4.06 26.66
C PHE A 25 16.86 -4.18 25.28
N TRP A 26 16.93 -3.10 24.51
CA TRP A 26 17.55 -3.11 23.18
C TRP A 26 19.06 -3.39 23.26
N LYS A 27 19.76 -2.82 24.24
CA LYS A 27 21.20 -3.04 24.43
C LYS A 27 21.50 -4.50 24.78
N ASP A 28 20.70 -5.09 25.67
CA ASP A 28 20.88 -6.46 26.16
C ASP A 28 20.56 -7.50 25.06
N ASN A 29 19.62 -7.21 24.15
CA ASN A 29 19.21 -8.13 23.10
C ASN A 29 19.92 -7.92 21.75
N PHE A 30 20.39 -6.70 21.45
CA PHE A 30 20.91 -6.33 20.12
C PHE A 30 22.32 -5.71 20.13
N ASN A 31 22.99 -5.61 21.29
CA ASN A 31 24.36 -5.11 21.43
C ASN A 31 24.61 -3.82 20.61
N ASP A 32 25.64 -3.80 19.76
CA ASP A 32 26.03 -2.65 18.92
C ASP A 32 24.93 -2.24 17.91
N ALA A 33 24.03 -3.14 17.54
CA ALA A 33 22.89 -2.83 16.67
C ALA A 33 21.76 -2.08 17.40
N SER A 34 21.80 -1.99 18.74
CA SER A 34 20.80 -1.26 19.54
C SER A 34 20.84 0.26 19.30
N ASP A 35 21.99 0.82 18.95
CA ASP A 35 22.12 2.25 18.65
C ASP A 35 21.46 2.60 17.31
N LEU A 36 21.49 1.69 16.33
CA LEU A 36 20.78 1.86 15.06
C LEU A 36 19.26 1.93 15.27
N LEU A 37 18.71 1.13 16.19
CA LEU A 37 17.28 1.10 16.51
C LEU A 37 16.75 2.39 17.16
N ARG A 38 17.63 3.30 17.61
CA ARG A 38 17.24 4.61 18.16
C ARG A 38 16.94 5.64 17.09
N GLU A 39 17.40 5.41 15.86
CA GLU A 39 17.09 6.27 14.72
C GLU A 39 15.74 5.89 14.12
N SER A 40 15.13 6.78 13.33
CA SER A 40 13.90 6.44 12.60
C SER A 40 14.16 5.35 11.55
N SER A 41 13.16 4.54 11.22
CA SER A 41 13.22 3.56 10.14
C SER A 41 13.71 4.16 8.81
N ILE A 42 13.32 5.40 8.50
CA ILE A 42 13.78 6.14 7.31
C ILE A 42 15.28 6.42 7.38
N SER A 43 15.79 6.83 8.54
CA SER A 43 17.22 7.07 8.78
C SER A 43 18.02 5.77 8.63
N ARG A 44 17.57 4.68 9.25
CA ARG A 44 18.20 3.35 9.13
C ARG A 44 18.27 2.88 7.68
N ALA A 45 17.24 3.18 6.88
CA ALA A 45 17.19 2.79 5.47
C ALA A 45 18.06 3.63 4.54
N HIS A 46 18.48 4.82 4.95
CA HIS A 46 19.26 5.73 4.11
C HIS A 46 20.58 5.12 3.64
N ASN A 47 21.22 4.28 4.47
CA ASN A 47 22.47 3.59 4.14
C ASN A 47 22.30 2.47 3.08
N THR A 48 21.06 2.03 2.82
CA THR A 48 20.77 0.98 1.82
C THR A 48 20.64 1.54 0.40
N ALA A 49 20.48 2.85 0.27
CA ALA A 49 20.62 3.54 -1.01
C ALA A 49 22.12 3.65 -1.29
N HIS A 50 22.68 2.69 -2.04
CA HIS A 50 24.09 2.75 -2.40
C HIS A 50 24.29 3.99 -3.28
N LEU A 51 24.83 5.06 -2.69
CA LEU A 51 25.16 6.32 -3.35
C LEU A 51 26.24 6.05 -4.39
N SER A 52 25.85 5.71 -5.61
CA SER A 52 26.75 5.76 -6.76
C SER A 52 26.99 7.24 -7.09
N GLY A 53 27.88 7.89 -6.34
CA GLY A 53 28.63 9.09 -6.70
C GLY A 53 27.90 10.38 -7.08
N LYS A 54 26.56 10.43 -7.08
CA LYS A 54 25.79 11.65 -7.42
C LYS A 54 24.61 11.79 -6.47
N ASN A 55 24.61 12.91 -5.74
CA ASN A 55 23.68 13.32 -4.68
C ASN A 55 22.22 13.55 -5.14
N SER A 56 21.76 12.91 -6.23
CA SER A 56 20.38 13.02 -6.69
C SER A 56 19.53 11.93 -6.06
N PHE A 57 18.96 12.22 -4.90
CA PHE A 57 17.84 11.44 -4.37
C PHE A 57 16.71 11.48 -5.38
N VAL A 58 16.24 10.30 -5.79
CA VAL A 58 15.04 10.16 -6.61
C VAL A 58 13.85 10.69 -5.82
N LYS A 59 13.08 11.61 -6.42
CA LYS A 59 11.90 12.22 -5.80
C LYS A 59 10.61 11.68 -6.42
N VAL A 60 9.52 11.81 -5.66
CA VAL A 60 8.18 11.53 -6.19
C VAL A 60 7.91 12.47 -7.36
N GLY A 61 7.50 11.89 -8.50
CA GLY A 61 7.28 12.61 -9.76
C GLY A 61 8.45 12.51 -10.74
N ASP A 62 9.63 12.05 -10.32
CA ASP A 62 10.76 11.87 -11.22
C ASP A 62 10.51 10.72 -12.20
N ARG A 63 11.10 10.85 -13.39
CA ARG A 63 11.12 9.81 -14.42
C ARG A 63 12.27 8.87 -14.17
N VAL A 64 11.98 7.59 -14.11
CA VAL A 64 12.97 6.57 -13.78
C VAL A 64 12.80 5.34 -14.64
N GLU A 65 13.88 4.58 -14.76
CA GLU A 65 13.92 3.28 -15.41
C GLU A 65 14.14 2.20 -14.36
N VAL A 66 13.33 1.15 -14.42
CA VAL A 66 13.42 -0.01 -13.53
C VAL A 66 14.10 -1.15 -14.29
N HIS A 67 15.21 -1.67 -13.75
CA HIS A 67 15.97 -2.74 -14.39
C HIS A 67 15.69 -4.13 -13.80
N GLY A 68 15.67 -5.15 -14.67
CA GLY A 68 15.85 -6.57 -14.32
C GLY A 68 14.63 -7.32 -13.78
N LYS A 69 13.65 -6.64 -13.15
CA LYS A 69 12.49 -7.32 -12.55
C LYS A 69 11.26 -7.45 -13.45
N TYR A 70 11.08 -6.52 -14.38
CA TYR A 70 9.86 -6.41 -15.18
C TYR A 70 10.19 -6.17 -16.64
N PRO A 71 10.70 -7.19 -17.37
CA PRO A 71 11.03 -7.04 -18.77
C PRO A 71 9.76 -6.86 -19.61
N VAL A 72 9.79 -5.92 -20.55
CA VAL A 72 8.69 -5.59 -21.46
C VAL A 72 9.19 -5.70 -22.89
N HIS A 73 8.48 -6.45 -23.73
CA HIS A 73 8.83 -6.62 -25.15
C HIS A 73 10.31 -6.98 -25.42
N GLY A 74 10.93 -7.76 -24.53
CA GLY A 74 12.35 -8.16 -24.65
C GLY A 74 13.36 -7.14 -24.12
N TYR A 75 12.92 -5.95 -23.69
CA TYR A 75 13.77 -4.97 -23.02
C TYR A 75 13.83 -5.27 -21.50
N LEU A 76 15.03 -5.27 -20.94
CA LEU A 76 15.26 -5.49 -19.50
C LEU A 76 15.01 -4.25 -18.63
N ALA A 77 14.61 -3.15 -19.25
CA ALA A 77 14.54 -1.85 -18.63
C ALA A 77 13.22 -1.18 -19.01
N THR A 78 12.45 -0.81 -17.99
CA THR A 78 11.07 -0.33 -18.16
C THR A 78 10.94 1.04 -17.54
N ALA A 79 10.49 2.01 -18.34
CA ALA A 79 10.34 3.39 -17.90
C ALA A 79 9.06 3.58 -17.07
N GLY A 80 9.12 4.51 -16.14
CA GLY A 80 7.99 4.89 -15.31
C GLY A 80 8.20 6.19 -14.56
N THR A 81 7.21 6.50 -13.72
CA THR A 81 7.18 7.70 -12.89
C THR A 81 7.10 7.31 -11.42
N VAL A 82 7.95 7.89 -10.60
CA VAL A 82 8.01 7.62 -9.17
C VAL A 82 6.74 8.13 -8.50
N LYS A 83 6.11 7.28 -7.69
CA LYS A 83 4.91 7.58 -6.91
C LYS A 83 5.12 7.46 -5.41
N PHE A 84 6.10 6.68 -4.98
CA PHE A 84 6.44 6.47 -3.58
C PHE A 84 7.95 6.33 -3.44
N VAL A 85 8.52 6.94 -2.41
CA VAL A 85 9.92 6.73 -1.98
C VAL A 85 9.88 6.62 -0.47
N GLY A 86 10.32 5.50 0.08
CA GLY A 86 10.28 5.30 1.51
C GLY A 86 10.53 3.86 1.94
N VAL A 87 10.39 3.64 3.24
CA VAL A 87 10.50 2.33 3.86
C VAL A 87 9.17 1.60 3.75
N ILE A 88 9.26 0.28 3.58
CA ILE A 88 8.11 -0.62 3.66
C ILE A 88 8.27 -1.55 4.85
N ASP A 89 7.15 -2.13 5.31
CA ASP A 89 7.06 -2.90 6.55
C ASP A 89 7.56 -4.35 6.35
N ASP A 90 8.79 -4.48 5.84
CA ASP A 90 9.43 -5.76 5.47
C ASP A 90 10.40 -6.27 6.52
N ASN A 91 11.25 -5.37 7.02
CA ASN A 91 12.25 -5.65 8.04
C ASN A 91 12.34 -4.42 8.94
N ALA A 92 11.89 -4.57 10.18
CA ALA A 92 11.83 -3.47 11.12
C ALA A 92 13.24 -3.04 11.60
N ILE A 93 14.18 -3.99 11.70
CA ILE A 93 15.52 -3.77 12.24
C ILE A 93 16.43 -3.11 11.19
N ALA A 94 16.47 -3.68 9.98
CA ALA A 94 17.26 -3.17 8.85
C ALA A 94 16.35 -2.87 7.65
N PRO A 95 15.57 -1.77 7.72
CA PRO A 95 14.68 -1.39 6.63
C PRO A 95 15.49 -1.02 5.37
N ASN A 96 15.01 -1.45 4.20
CA ASN A 96 15.56 -1.01 2.93
C ASN A 96 14.74 0.16 2.38
N LEU A 97 15.38 1.02 1.59
CA LEU A 97 14.67 2.06 0.85
C LEU A 97 14.06 1.47 -0.42
N TYR A 98 12.75 1.64 -0.55
CA TYR A 98 11.97 1.20 -1.70
C TYR A 98 11.43 2.37 -2.49
N VAL A 99 11.29 2.13 -3.79
CA VAL A 99 10.73 3.08 -4.75
C VAL A 99 9.52 2.41 -5.39
N GLY A 100 8.36 3.02 -5.19
CA GLY A 100 7.13 2.67 -5.89
C GLY A 100 7.05 3.43 -7.19
N VAL A 101 7.07 2.72 -8.31
CA VAL A 101 7.05 3.29 -9.66
C VAL A 101 5.73 2.92 -10.34
N LYS A 102 5.08 3.92 -10.93
CA LYS A 102 4.02 3.71 -11.93
C LYS A 102 4.71 3.55 -13.29
N LEU A 103 4.73 2.34 -13.80
CA LEU A 103 5.26 2.01 -15.12
C LEU A 103 4.34 2.54 -16.21
N ASP A 104 4.93 2.95 -17.33
CA ASP A 104 4.16 3.43 -18.48
C ASP A 104 3.50 2.26 -19.22
N ASP A 105 4.25 1.18 -19.41
CA ASP A 105 3.77 -0.04 -20.04
C ASP A 105 3.16 -1.00 -19.01
N ASN A 106 2.27 -1.87 -19.49
CA ASN A 106 1.81 -2.98 -18.68
C ASN A 106 2.93 -4.03 -18.62
N VAL A 107 3.22 -4.52 -17.42
CA VAL A 107 4.22 -5.57 -17.20
C VAL A 107 3.59 -6.85 -16.67
N ASN A 108 2.26 -6.95 -16.80
CA ASN A 108 1.44 -7.98 -16.18
C ASN A 108 1.72 -8.15 -14.68
N SER A 109 2.18 -7.10 -13.98
CA SER A 109 2.36 -7.15 -12.54
C SER A 109 0.99 -7.17 -11.84
N VAL A 110 0.90 -7.96 -10.78
CA VAL A 110 -0.31 -8.00 -9.93
C VAL A 110 -0.40 -6.72 -9.07
N HIS A 111 0.68 -5.92 -9.01
CA HIS A 111 0.78 -4.78 -8.12
C HIS A 111 0.06 -3.55 -8.70
N ASN A 112 -0.89 -3.01 -7.94
CA ASN A 112 -1.62 -1.77 -8.22
C ASN A 112 -1.31 -0.67 -7.17
N GLY A 113 -0.09 -0.71 -6.63
CA GLY A 113 0.40 0.18 -5.56
C GLY A 113 0.06 -0.28 -4.13
N LEU A 114 -0.54 -1.48 -4.00
CA LEU A 114 -0.70 -2.21 -2.75
C LEU A 114 0.41 -3.26 -2.61
N TYR A 115 1.09 -3.24 -1.48
CA TYR A 115 2.21 -4.14 -1.17
C TYR A 115 2.03 -4.68 0.25
N LYS A 116 2.02 -6.02 0.40
CA LYS A 116 1.79 -6.73 1.68
C LYS A 116 0.58 -6.23 2.49
N GLY A 117 -0.52 -5.87 1.83
CA GLY A 117 -1.74 -5.40 2.50
C GLY A 117 -1.77 -3.90 2.83
N LYS A 118 -0.68 -3.16 2.62
CA LYS A 118 -0.61 -1.70 2.80
C LYS A 118 -0.53 -1.00 1.45
N ARG A 119 -1.30 0.08 1.30
CA ARG A 119 -1.30 0.89 0.08
C ARG A 119 -0.27 2.01 0.20
N TYR A 120 0.69 2.01 -0.73
CA TYR A 120 1.75 3.02 -0.81
C TYR A 120 1.51 4.05 -1.91
N PHE A 121 0.87 3.64 -3.01
CA PHE A 121 0.48 4.54 -4.09
C PHE A 121 -0.72 3.97 -4.87
N HIS A 122 -1.21 4.73 -5.85
CA HIS A 122 -2.27 4.29 -6.76
C HIS A 122 -1.72 4.19 -8.19
N CYS A 123 -1.98 3.06 -8.84
CA CYS A 123 -1.73 2.86 -10.27
C CYS A 123 -2.74 1.89 -10.88
N ALA A 124 -2.80 1.85 -12.21
CA ALA A 124 -3.61 0.88 -12.93
C ALA A 124 -3.06 -0.55 -12.69
N PRO A 125 -3.92 -1.59 -12.70
CA PRO A 125 -3.46 -2.98 -12.64
C PRO A 125 -2.43 -3.27 -13.73
N GLY A 126 -1.35 -3.98 -13.42
CA GLY A 126 -0.28 -4.25 -14.39
C GLY A 126 0.76 -3.14 -14.55
N HIS A 127 0.57 -1.97 -13.92
CA HIS A 127 1.48 -0.82 -14.04
C HIS A 127 2.23 -0.49 -12.74
N GLY A 128 2.03 -1.26 -11.66
CA GLY A 128 2.74 -1.02 -10.40
C GLY A 128 4.03 -1.82 -10.33
N ALA A 129 5.11 -1.15 -9.94
CA ALA A 129 6.36 -1.79 -9.52
C ALA A 129 6.75 -1.31 -8.13
N MET A 130 7.15 -2.25 -7.27
CA MET A 130 7.80 -1.97 -5.98
C MET A 130 9.20 -2.56 -6.03
N VAL A 131 10.20 -1.69 -6.06
CA VAL A 131 11.60 -2.08 -6.30
C VAL A 131 12.53 -1.42 -5.29
N LYS A 132 13.69 -2.04 -5.09
CA LYS A 132 14.72 -1.44 -4.22
C LYS A 132 15.30 -0.22 -4.90
N TYR A 133 15.78 0.75 -4.13
CA TYR A 133 16.39 1.95 -4.68
C TYR A 133 17.50 1.67 -5.71
N ASN A 134 18.31 0.64 -5.48
CA ASN A 134 19.43 0.25 -6.36
C ASN A 134 18.99 -0.32 -7.73
N GLU A 135 17.72 -0.68 -7.88
CA GLU A 135 17.15 -1.23 -9.12
C GLU A 135 16.57 -0.13 -10.03
N VAL A 136 16.67 1.13 -9.60
CA VAL A 136 16.07 2.29 -10.25
C VAL A 136 17.16 3.25 -10.74
N LYS A 137 17.07 3.70 -12.00
CA LYS A 137 17.94 4.73 -12.55
C LYS A 137 17.14 5.97 -12.95
N PRO A 138 17.56 7.19 -12.56
CA PRO A 138 16.88 8.41 -12.98
C PRO A 138 17.09 8.65 -14.48
N ILE A 139 16.00 8.87 -15.19
CA ILE A 139 16.02 9.29 -16.59
C ILE A 139 16.09 10.80 -16.60
N LYS A 140 17.14 11.36 -17.23
CA LYS A 140 17.20 12.80 -17.49
C LYS A 140 16.14 13.13 -18.53
N THR A 141 15.01 13.66 -18.10
CA THR A 141 14.09 14.30 -19.05
C THR A 141 14.80 15.48 -19.68
N PRO A 142 14.71 15.70 -21.01
CA PRO A 142 15.17 16.94 -21.60
C PRO A 142 14.51 18.10 -20.84
N SER A 143 15.30 19.09 -20.45
CA SER A 143 14.77 20.30 -19.80
C SER A 143 13.63 20.81 -20.67
N LYS A 144 12.47 21.10 -20.07
CA LYS A 144 11.29 21.64 -20.78
C LYS A 144 11.76 22.59 -21.86
N THR A 145 11.40 22.31 -23.11
CA THR A 145 11.73 23.20 -24.22
C THR A 145 11.29 24.60 -23.81
N PRO A 146 12.15 25.62 -23.98
CA PRO A 146 11.77 26.98 -23.61
C PRO A 146 10.46 27.32 -24.32
N PRO A 147 9.50 27.96 -23.64
CA PRO A 147 8.22 28.28 -24.24
C PRO A 147 8.49 29.12 -25.49
N VAL A 148 7.85 28.75 -26.60
CA VAL A 148 7.94 29.51 -27.85
C VAL A 148 7.34 30.89 -27.57
N LYS A 149 8.18 31.91 -27.45
CA LYS A 149 7.75 33.29 -27.25
C LYS A 149 7.22 33.86 -28.56
N ASN A 150 6.23 34.75 -28.49
CA ASN A 150 5.71 35.50 -29.64
C ASN A 150 5.06 34.67 -30.76
N ASN A 151 4.58 33.46 -30.48
CA ASN A 151 3.75 32.71 -31.43
C ASN A 151 2.27 33.03 -31.21
N TYR A 152 1.67 33.80 -32.13
CA TYR A 152 0.25 34.14 -32.08
C TYR A 152 -0.67 32.91 -32.09
N MET A 153 -0.21 31.80 -32.70
CA MET A 153 -0.96 30.55 -32.81
C MET A 153 -0.83 29.67 -31.56
N PHE A 154 0.25 29.83 -30.79
CA PHE A 154 0.52 29.12 -29.53
C PHE A 154 1.05 30.11 -28.47
N PRO A 155 0.20 31.02 -27.95
CA PRO A 155 0.60 32.03 -26.98
C PRO A 155 1.00 31.40 -25.64
N SER A 156 1.90 32.06 -24.93
CA SER A 156 2.34 31.61 -23.59
C SER A 156 1.15 31.56 -22.62
N TRP A 157 1.19 30.64 -21.65
CA TRP A 157 0.18 30.58 -20.59
C TRP A 157 0.03 31.90 -19.85
N GLU A 158 1.14 32.61 -19.63
CA GLU A 158 1.12 33.94 -19.00
C GLU A 158 0.39 34.96 -19.86
N GLU A 159 0.61 34.97 -21.19
CA GLU A 159 -0.09 35.83 -22.14
C GLU A 159 -1.58 35.50 -22.24
N VAL A 160 -1.95 34.22 -22.16
CA VAL A 160 -3.35 33.79 -22.11
C VAL A 160 -4.01 34.24 -20.81
N LYS A 161 -3.30 34.11 -19.67
CA LYS A 161 -3.78 34.53 -18.36
C LYS A 161 -4.00 36.05 -18.30
N THR A 162 -3.06 36.84 -18.81
CA THR A 162 -3.19 38.31 -18.86
C THR A 162 -4.31 38.73 -19.81
N ARG A 163 -4.43 38.13 -21.00
CA ARG A 163 -5.56 38.41 -21.92
C ARG A 163 -6.91 38.11 -21.30
N ARG A 164 -7.05 36.98 -20.59
CA ARG A 164 -8.30 36.62 -19.90
C ARG A 164 -8.66 37.64 -18.82
N LYS A 165 -7.68 38.07 -18.04
CA LYS A 165 -7.85 39.11 -17.01
C LYS A 165 -8.31 40.43 -17.63
N GLN A 166 -7.59 40.92 -18.65
CA GLN A 166 -7.95 42.15 -19.35
C GLN A 166 -9.33 42.08 -20.02
N ARG A 167 -9.70 40.91 -20.58
CA ARG A 167 -11.04 40.69 -21.15
C ARG A 167 -12.11 40.78 -20.07
N ASN A 168 -11.87 40.17 -18.91
CA ASN A 168 -12.81 40.21 -17.79
C ASN A 168 -12.96 41.61 -17.21
N GLU A 169 -11.88 42.38 -17.08
CA GLU A 169 -11.90 43.78 -16.65
C GLU A 169 -12.72 44.64 -17.63
N LYS A 170 -12.46 44.52 -18.94
CA LYS A 170 -13.25 45.21 -19.97
C LYS A 170 -14.73 44.84 -19.94
N LEU A 171 -15.04 43.56 -19.74
CA LEU A 171 -16.43 43.11 -19.60
C LEU A 171 -17.06 43.74 -18.36
N ALA A 172 -16.37 43.73 -17.21
CA ALA A 172 -16.84 44.35 -15.97
C ALA A 172 -17.16 45.85 -16.17
N GLU A 173 -16.31 46.59 -16.88
CA GLU A 173 -16.55 47.98 -17.24
C GLU A 173 -17.80 48.17 -18.11
N ILE A 174 -18.01 47.30 -19.11
CA ILE A 174 -19.19 47.34 -19.99
C ILE A 174 -20.46 47.09 -19.18
N TYR A 175 -20.47 46.09 -18.30
CA TYR A 175 -21.60 45.79 -17.41
C TYR A 175 -21.90 46.96 -16.46
N ALA A 176 -20.86 47.56 -15.88
CA ALA A 176 -20.99 48.74 -15.02
C ALA A 176 -21.60 49.94 -15.77
N LYS A 177 -21.18 50.19 -17.01
CA LYS A 177 -21.76 51.25 -17.87
C LYS A 177 -23.21 50.96 -18.29
N ALA A 178 -23.55 49.68 -18.47
CA ALA A 178 -24.90 49.26 -18.84
C ALA A 178 -25.87 49.21 -17.64
N GLY A 179 -25.39 49.36 -16.40
CA GLY A 179 -26.22 49.25 -15.19
C GLY A 179 -26.74 47.85 -14.91
N VAL A 180 -26.13 46.81 -15.52
CA VAL A 180 -26.55 45.41 -15.39
C VAL A 180 -25.50 44.64 -14.61
N SER A 181 -25.89 43.87 -13.60
CA SER A 181 -24.97 43.03 -12.83
C SER A 181 -24.47 41.83 -13.67
N PRO A 182 -23.15 41.59 -13.77
CA PRO A 182 -22.61 40.47 -14.53
C PRO A 182 -22.95 39.11 -13.91
N SER A 183 -23.08 38.08 -14.75
CA SER A 183 -23.31 36.69 -14.31
C SER A 183 -22.13 36.15 -13.46
N PRO A 184 -22.39 35.41 -12.36
CA PRO A 184 -21.35 34.87 -11.47
C PRO A 184 -20.31 33.96 -12.15
N SER A 185 -20.63 33.41 -13.32
CA SER A 185 -19.73 32.56 -14.10
C SER A 185 -18.59 33.34 -14.81
N LEU A 186 -18.70 34.67 -14.93
CA LEU A 186 -17.70 35.50 -15.62
C LEU A 186 -16.40 35.69 -14.81
N PHE A 187 -16.44 35.52 -13.49
CA PHE A 187 -15.31 35.79 -12.58
C PHE A 187 -14.86 34.57 -11.78
N SER A 188 -15.29 33.36 -12.16
CA SER A 188 -14.84 32.15 -11.47
C SER A 188 -13.37 31.85 -11.81
N GLU A 189 -12.45 32.42 -11.03
CA GLU A 189 -11.03 32.05 -11.00
C GLU A 189 -10.81 30.55 -10.66
N ASN A 190 -11.87 29.89 -10.17
CA ASN A 190 -11.81 28.52 -9.68
C ASN A 190 -11.92 27.45 -10.77
N SER A 191 -12.20 27.79 -12.04
CA SER A 191 -12.23 26.76 -13.10
C SER A 191 -10.83 26.25 -13.51
N THR A 192 -9.75 26.96 -13.17
CA THR A 192 -8.38 26.55 -13.53
C THR A 192 -7.61 25.86 -12.40
N HIS A 193 -8.13 25.88 -11.18
CA HIS A 193 -7.67 25.00 -10.12
C HIS A 193 -8.57 23.76 -10.10
N ARG A 194 -8.37 22.85 -11.07
CA ARG A 194 -8.47 21.43 -10.72
C ARG A 194 -7.43 21.27 -9.63
N SER A 195 -7.87 21.37 -8.37
CA SER A 195 -7.02 21.35 -7.20
C SER A 195 -6.03 20.20 -7.41
N LYS A 196 -4.75 20.56 -7.60
CA LYS A 196 -3.65 19.68 -7.24
C LYS A 196 -3.67 19.56 -5.70
N SER A 197 -4.79 19.14 -5.13
CA SER A 197 -4.71 18.30 -3.96
C SER A 197 -3.92 17.11 -4.47
N GLU A 198 -2.68 16.97 -4.03
CA GLU A 198 -2.00 15.68 -4.10
C GLU A 198 -3.04 14.63 -3.70
N PRO A 199 -3.18 13.53 -4.45
CA PRO A 199 -4.13 12.50 -4.08
C PRO A 199 -3.74 12.04 -2.69
N VAL A 200 -4.50 12.51 -1.69
CA VAL A 200 -4.39 12.01 -0.33
C VAL A 200 -4.65 10.53 -0.47
N ILE A 201 -3.62 9.72 -0.20
CA ILE A 201 -3.75 8.28 -0.27
C ILE A 201 -4.72 7.93 0.86
N ASN A 202 -6.00 7.79 0.51
CA ASN A 202 -6.98 7.35 1.46
C ASN A 202 -6.74 5.85 1.65
N ILE A 203 -5.93 5.51 2.66
CA ILE A 203 -5.57 4.12 2.99
C ILE A 203 -6.84 3.29 3.29
N ASN A 204 -7.97 3.96 3.54
CA ASN A 204 -9.26 3.34 3.82
C ASN A 204 -10.32 3.79 2.79
N ASP A 205 -10.06 3.65 1.48
CA ASP A 205 -11.15 3.75 0.49
C ASP A 205 -12.03 2.49 0.56
N PRO A 206 -13.30 2.59 1.01
CA PRO A 206 -14.21 1.43 1.11
C PRO A 206 -14.52 0.80 -0.25
N ASN A 207 -14.20 1.49 -1.36
CA ASN A 207 -14.39 1.02 -2.72
C ASN A 207 -13.09 0.60 -3.41
N ASP A 208 -11.99 0.45 -2.67
CA ASP A 208 -10.73 -0.05 -3.21
C ASP A 208 -10.89 -1.48 -3.78
N ILE A 209 -10.71 -1.57 -5.10
CA ILE A 209 -10.89 -2.81 -5.86
C ILE A 209 -9.92 -3.90 -5.39
N ALA A 210 -8.69 -3.55 -4.97
CA ALA A 210 -7.73 -4.55 -4.52
C ALA A 210 -8.06 -5.11 -3.13
N ILE A 211 -8.54 -4.27 -2.21
CA ILE A 211 -8.98 -4.72 -0.89
C ILE A 211 -10.19 -5.66 -1.05
N LYS A 212 -11.16 -5.27 -1.88
CA LYS A 212 -12.32 -6.12 -2.20
C LYS A 212 -11.92 -7.46 -2.84
N ASP A 213 -10.96 -7.47 -3.77
CA ASP A 213 -10.49 -8.72 -4.39
C ASP A 213 -9.78 -9.63 -3.37
N GLN A 214 -8.95 -9.07 -2.50
CA GLN A 214 -8.26 -9.83 -1.44
C GLN A 214 -9.25 -10.45 -0.46
N GLU A 215 -10.25 -9.70 0.00
CA GLU A 215 -11.32 -10.22 0.86
C GLU A 215 -12.12 -11.32 0.16
N LYS A 216 -12.43 -11.14 -1.13
CA LYS A 216 -13.14 -12.14 -1.93
C LYS A 216 -12.34 -13.44 -2.04
N ARG A 217 -11.03 -13.36 -2.30
CA ARG A 217 -10.13 -14.53 -2.33
C ARG A 217 -10.08 -15.23 -0.98
N ARG A 218 -9.91 -14.48 0.11
CA ARG A 218 -9.91 -15.04 1.48
C ARG A 218 -11.23 -15.76 1.79
N ARG A 219 -12.37 -15.16 1.42
CA ARG A 219 -13.69 -15.80 1.58
C ARG A 219 -13.80 -17.08 0.73
N ALA A 220 -13.33 -17.06 -0.51
CA ALA A 220 -13.33 -18.23 -1.39
C ALA A 220 -12.44 -19.37 -0.86
N GLU A 221 -11.29 -19.04 -0.27
CA GLU A 221 -10.38 -20.01 0.32
C GLU A 221 -10.94 -20.63 1.61
N LEU A 222 -11.55 -19.81 2.49
CA LEU A 222 -12.30 -20.29 3.64
C LEU A 222 -13.47 -21.19 3.23
N LEU A 223 -14.18 -20.84 2.16
CA LEU A 223 -15.26 -21.68 1.64
C LEU A 223 -14.72 -23.01 1.10
N LYS A 224 -13.62 -22.99 0.35
CA LYS A 224 -12.95 -24.23 -0.11
C LYS A 224 -12.49 -25.10 1.05
N GLN A 225 -12.01 -24.49 2.14
CA GLN A 225 -11.63 -25.22 3.34
C GLN A 225 -12.85 -25.88 4.00
N LYS A 226 -13.96 -25.14 4.18
CA LYS A 226 -15.22 -25.69 4.71
C LYS A 226 -15.75 -26.83 3.86
N VAL A 227 -15.74 -26.70 2.53
CA VAL A 227 -16.19 -27.78 1.63
C VAL A 227 -15.32 -29.03 1.80
N ARG A 228 -13.99 -28.88 1.89
CA ARG A 228 -13.09 -30.02 2.15
C ARG A 228 -13.36 -30.69 3.50
N GLU A 229 -13.63 -29.90 4.53
CA GLU A 229 -13.99 -30.39 5.87
C GLU A 229 -15.33 -31.15 5.83
N GLU A 230 -16.36 -30.60 5.17
CA GLU A 230 -17.66 -31.26 4.98
C GLU A 230 -17.55 -32.56 4.18
N ASP A 231 -16.74 -32.60 3.13
CA ASP A 231 -16.52 -33.80 2.33
C ASP A 231 -15.78 -34.89 3.14
N HIS A 232 -14.79 -34.49 3.93
CA HIS A 232 -14.10 -35.39 4.85
C HIS A 232 -15.07 -35.97 5.88
N GLU A 233 -15.92 -35.13 6.49
CA GLU A 233 -16.95 -35.56 7.45
C GLU A 233 -17.96 -36.53 6.85
N LYS A 234 -18.43 -36.27 5.62
CA LYS A 234 -19.32 -37.19 4.90
C LYS A 234 -18.66 -38.53 4.64
N ASN A 235 -17.38 -38.53 4.28
CA ASN A 235 -16.64 -39.75 4.00
C ASN A 235 -16.42 -40.59 5.27
N GLU A 236 -16.08 -39.94 6.39
CA GLU A 236 -15.96 -40.60 7.69
C GLU A 236 -17.31 -41.15 8.19
N LEU A 237 -18.39 -40.39 8.03
CA LEU A 237 -19.74 -40.87 8.37
C LEU A 237 -20.12 -42.10 7.53
N ARG A 238 -19.74 -42.13 6.25
CA ARG A 238 -19.96 -43.29 5.37
C ARG A 238 -19.17 -44.52 5.83
N ARG A 239 -17.92 -44.33 6.29
CA ARG A 239 -17.10 -45.41 6.87
C ARG A 239 -17.70 -45.97 8.14
N LEU A 240 -18.14 -45.10 9.06
CA LEU A 240 -18.80 -45.52 10.30
C LEU A 240 -20.10 -46.28 10.00
N ARG A 241 -20.93 -45.79 9.07
CA ARG A 241 -22.15 -46.51 8.62
C ARG A 241 -21.85 -47.93 8.12
N GLN A 242 -20.71 -48.16 7.43
CA GLN A 242 -20.33 -49.50 7.00
C GLN A 242 -20.01 -50.46 8.16
N GLN A 243 -19.56 -49.93 9.31
CA GLN A 243 -19.21 -50.74 10.48
C GLN A 243 -20.45 -51.14 11.30
N PHE A 244 -21.46 -50.26 11.39
CA PHE A 244 -22.67 -50.50 12.20
C PHE A 244 -23.84 -51.14 11.44
N GLY A 245 -23.72 -51.35 10.12
CA GLY A 245 -24.77 -51.93 9.29
C GLY A 245 -25.83 -50.92 8.82
N GLY A 246 -26.90 -51.41 8.19
CA GLY A 246 -27.99 -50.57 7.67
C GLY A 246 -29.13 -50.36 8.67
N GLY A 247 -29.76 -49.18 8.66
CA GLY A 247 -30.94 -48.87 9.48
C GLY A 247 -30.89 -47.50 10.15
N GLN A 248 -32.01 -47.02 10.70
CA GLN A 248 -32.08 -45.72 11.37
C GLN A 248 -31.26 -45.66 12.66
N ASP A 249 -31.13 -46.78 13.38
CA ASP A 249 -30.37 -46.84 14.63
C ASP A 249 -28.86 -46.81 14.40
N ALA A 250 -28.39 -47.52 13.36
CA ALA A 250 -26.99 -47.47 12.92
C ALA A 250 -26.58 -46.05 12.46
N ASP A 251 -27.49 -45.33 11.80
CA ASP A 251 -27.27 -43.94 11.38
C ASP A 251 -27.12 -42.99 12.57
N ARG A 252 -27.94 -43.16 13.62
CA ARG A 252 -27.84 -42.37 14.86
C ARG A 252 -26.53 -42.67 15.59
N MET A 253 -26.11 -43.94 15.65
CA MET A 253 -24.85 -44.34 16.28
C MET A 253 -23.63 -43.76 15.55
N ALA A 254 -23.58 -43.83 14.21
CA ALA A 254 -22.51 -43.26 13.41
C ALA A 254 -22.39 -41.73 13.59
N GLN A 255 -23.52 -41.01 13.60
CA GLN A 255 -23.52 -39.55 13.84
C GLN A 255 -23.07 -39.19 15.26
N THR A 256 -23.48 -39.97 16.26
CA THR A 256 -23.11 -39.74 17.66
C THR A 256 -21.62 -39.95 17.87
N LEU A 257 -21.05 -41.02 17.31
CA LEU A 257 -19.60 -41.28 17.38
C LEU A 257 -18.78 -40.20 16.68
N LEU A 258 -19.21 -39.74 15.49
CA LEU A 258 -18.53 -38.65 14.80
C LEU A 258 -18.50 -37.36 15.64
N LYS A 259 -19.61 -37.03 16.30
CA LYS A 259 -19.70 -35.86 17.21
C LYS A 259 -18.80 -36.01 18.43
N LEU A 260 -18.78 -37.19 19.05
CA LEU A 260 -17.92 -37.48 20.19
C LEU A 260 -16.43 -37.40 19.83
N GLN A 261 -16.05 -37.94 18.67
CA GLN A 261 -14.67 -37.88 18.18
C GLN A 261 -14.23 -36.44 17.91
N ARG A 262 -15.11 -35.61 17.33
CA ARG A 262 -14.84 -34.17 17.13
C ARG A 262 -14.64 -33.45 18.45
N ALA A 263 -15.57 -33.62 19.39
CA ALA A 263 -15.50 -32.98 20.71
C ALA A 263 -14.22 -33.38 21.46
N TYR A 264 -13.81 -34.65 21.35
CA TYR A 264 -12.56 -35.14 21.92
C TYR A 264 -11.33 -34.46 21.28
N GLN A 265 -11.27 -34.35 19.95
CA GLN A 265 -10.17 -33.66 19.25
C GLN A 265 -10.12 -32.16 19.57
N GLU A 266 -11.27 -31.48 19.60
CA GLU A 266 -11.37 -30.08 20.00
C GLU A 266 -10.87 -29.88 21.44
N GLY A 267 -11.25 -30.79 22.35
CA GLY A 267 -10.75 -30.83 23.71
C GLY A 267 -9.22 -30.97 23.78
N LEU A 268 -8.65 -31.90 23.00
CA LEU A 268 -7.21 -32.14 22.93
C LEU A 268 -6.43 -30.92 22.43
N GLN A 269 -6.98 -30.19 21.45
CA GLN A 269 -6.37 -28.95 20.95
C GLN A 269 -6.41 -27.83 22.00
N LEU A 270 -7.49 -27.74 22.77
CA LEU A 270 -7.62 -26.79 23.86
C LEU A 270 -6.66 -27.10 25.01
N THR A 271 -6.45 -28.37 25.36
CA THR A 271 -5.48 -28.77 26.38
C THR A 271 -4.05 -28.50 25.93
N ASN A 272 -3.70 -28.81 24.67
CA ASN A 272 -2.37 -28.48 24.13
C ASN A 272 -2.11 -26.96 24.11
N ARG A 273 -3.11 -26.14 23.75
CA ARG A 273 -2.98 -24.67 23.84
C ARG A 273 -2.80 -24.17 25.26
N ARG A 274 -3.42 -24.82 26.26
CA ARG A 274 -3.24 -24.46 27.67
C ARG A 274 -1.89 -24.92 28.21
N GLY A 275 -1.37 -26.07 27.78
CA GLY A 275 -0.02 -26.53 28.11
C GLY A 275 1.07 -25.57 27.61
N THR A 276 0.94 -25.08 26.37
CA THR A 276 1.86 -24.07 25.82
C THR A 276 1.80 -22.70 26.51
N TYR A 277 0.68 -22.37 27.16
CA TYR A 277 0.55 -21.15 27.97
C TYR A 277 1.11 -21.33 29.39
N HIS A 278 1.17 -22.55 29.91
CA HIS A 278 1.74 -22.85 31.22
C HIS A 278 3.27 -22.99 31.18
N GLU A 279 3.85 -23.51 30.09
CA GLU A 279 5.32 -23.54 29.90
C GLU A 279 5.90 -22.13 29.65
N ALA A 280 5.15 -21.22 29.01
CA ALA A 280 5.60 -19.85 28.77
C ALA A 280 5.58 -18.92 30.00
N HIS A 281 5.05 -19.39 31.14
CA HIS A 281 4.95 -18.63 32.40
C HIS A 281 5.59 -19.36 33.59
N ALA A 282 6.29 -20.48 33.36
CA ALA A 282 6.99 -21.21 34.41
C ALA A 282 8.49 -20.82 34.56
N ASP A 283 8.99 -19.91 33.72
CA ASP A 283 10.38 -19.43 33.74
C ASP A 283 10.56 -18.03 34.40
N ASP A 284 9.51 -17.48 35.02
CA ASP A 284 9.49 -16.14 35.65
C ASP A 284 9.31 -16.16 37.19
N ASP A 285 9.65 -17.26 37.87
CA ASP A 285 9.81 -17.32 39.34
C ASP A 285 11.22 -17.79 39.75
#